data_AF-A0A2E2Y809-F1
#
_entry.id   AF-A0A2E2Y809-F1
#
_cell.length_a   1.000
_cell.length_b   1.000
_cell.length_c   1.000
_cell.angle_alpha   90.00
_cell.angle_beta   90.00
_cell.angle_gamma   90.00
#
_symmetry.space_group_name_H-M   'P 1'
#
loop_
_entity.id
_entity.type
_entity.pdbx_description
1 polymer ?
#
loop_
_entity_poly.entity_id
_entity_poly.type
_entity_poly.pdbx_seq_one_letter_code
_entity_poly.pdbx_strand_id
1 'polypeptide(L)'
;MRIIVLVFCLSFINSSLYGQEEKPIQLHGIVVSNDSLKQLLPNVQILVKSRGQMTISDLDGFFSVVAMPGDTLFFQHIGFKLQKFWVADTLKGDEFLSRVVLEWDTEILDPVIVYPWPSKENFKEEFLAMEVQTNEMDIAQRNLALDELRQRAAAMGYDAAEMQDYLITMQNQQLYNEGRVYGNGMNATGASAILGALSNPFAWQQLFQSLKR
;
A
#
# COMPACT_ATOMS: atom_id res chain seq x y z
N MET A 1 -56.57 -9.71 61.50
CA MET A 1 -57.08 -9.71 60.10
C MET A 1 -56.25 -8.85 59.14
N ARG A 2 -55.80 -7.64 59.51
CA ARG A 2 -55.00 -6.75 58.62
C ARG A 2 -53.67 -7.32 58.11
N ILE A 3 -52.93 -8.08 58.93
CA ILE A 3 -51.62 -8.64 58.57
C ILE A 3 -51.74 -9.80 57.57
N ILE A 4 -52.81 -10.60 57.67
CA ILE A 4 -53.05 -11.75 56.77
C ILE A 4 -53.37 -11.29 55.34
N VAL A 5 -54.10 -10.17 55.20
CA VAL A 5 -54.40 -9.56 53.90
C VAL A 5 -53.12 -9.05 53.22
N LEU A 6 -52.17 -8.53 54.00
CA LEU A 6 -50.90 -7.99 53.49
C LEU A 6 -49.96 -9.11 52.98
N VAL A 7 -49.92 -10.25 53.68
CA VAL A 7 -49.17 -11.44 53.25
C VAL A 7 -49.78 -12.09 51.99
N PHE A 8 -51.11 -12.13 51.90
CA PHE A 8 -51.81 -12.64 50.71
C PHE A 8 -51.56 -11.75 49.48
N CYS A 9 -51.49 -10.43 49.66
CA CYS A 9 -51.19 -9.48 48.58
C CYS A 9 -49.73 -9.57 48.09
N LEU A 10 -48.78 -9.94 48.96
CA LEU A 10 -47.38 -10.09 48.57
C LEU A 10 -47.12 -11.36 47.73
N SER A 11 -47.94 -12.40 47.90
CA SER A 11 -47.80 -13.65 47.15
C SER A 11 -48.16 -13.50 45.66
N PHE A 12 -49.02 -12.54 45.31
CA PHE A 12 -49.46 -12.25 43.95
C PHE A 12 -48.42 -11.48 43.09
N ILE A 13 -47.30 -11.03 43.66
CA ILE A 13 -46.27 -10.24 42.95
C ILE A 13 -45.23 -11.16 42.26
N ASN A 14 -45.34 -12.48 42.38
CA ASN A 14 -44.50 -13.42 41.64
C ASN A 14 -45.03 -13.60 40.20
N SER A 15 -45.09 -12.51 39.43
CA SER A 15 -45.16 -12.61 37.98
C SER A 15 -43.79 -13.07 37.48
N SER A 16 -43.68 -14.36 37.15
CA SER A 16 -42.52 -14.94 36.49
C SER A 16 -42.23 -14.17 35.20
N LEU A 17 -41.19 -13.33 35.23
CA LEU A 17 -40.59 -12.77 34.03
C LEU A 17 -40.00 -13.93 33.22
N TYR A 18 -40.74 -14.39 32.21
CA TYR A 18 -40.15 -15.19 31.14
C TYR A 18 -39.23 -14.26 30.34
N GLY A 19 -37.95 -14.23 30.70
CA GLY A 19 -36.93 -13.80 29.75
C GLY A 19 -36.99 -14.76 28.57
N GLN A 20 -37.30 -14.26 27.38
CA GLN A 20 -37.17 -15.04 26.15
C GLN A 20 -35.67 -15.31 25.96
N GLU A 21 -35.18 -16.44 26.46
CA GLU A 21 -33.89 -16.97 26.06
C GLU A 21 -34.02 -17.41 24.60
N GLU A 22 -33.61 -16.52 23.69
CA GLU A 22 -33.47 -16.87 22.29
C GLU A 22 -32.44 -18.00 22.16
N LYS A 23 -32.93 -19.17 21.75
CA LYS A 23 -32.08 -20.34 21.59
C LYS A 23 -31.15 -20.14 20.39
N PRO A 24 -29.87 -20.53 20.50
CA PRO A 24 -28.97 -20.51 19.36
C PRO A 24 -29.44 -21.51 18.30
N ILE A 25 -29.33 -21.11 17.04
CA ILE A 25 -29.70 -21.92 15.89
C ILE A 25 -28.43 -22.36 15.16
N GLN A 26 -28.37 -23.62 14.77
CA GLN A 26 -27.30 -24.15 13.92
C GLN A 26 -27.70 -24.04 12.45
N LEU A 27 -26.92 -23.28 11.68
CA LEU A 27 -27.12 -23.07 10.26
C LEU A 27 -26.13 -23.89 9.48
N HIS A 28 -26.66 -24.79 8.66
CA HIS A 28 -25.93 -25.58 7.69
C HIS A 28 -26.22 -25.07 6.29
N GLY A 29 -25.29 -25.26 5.38
CA GLY A 29 -25.57 -24.87 4.01
C GLY A 29 -24.44 -25.12 3.04
N ILE A 30 -24.72 -24.78 1.79
CA ILE A 30 -23.73 -24.75 0.72
C ILE A 30 -23.70 -23.35 0.11
N VAL A 31 -22.50 -22.93 -0.27
CA VAL A 31 -22.28 -21.69 -1.01
C VAL A 31 -22.01 -22.00 -2.48
N VAL A 32 -22.76 -21.36 -3.37
CA VAL A 32 -22.67 -21.56 -4.82
C VAL A 32 -22.51 -20.24 -5.57
N SER A 33 -21.91 -20.27 -6.75
CA SER A 33 -21.86 -19.12 -7.66
C SER A 33 -23.19 -18.87 -8.39
N ASN A 34 -23.49 -17.61 -8.70
CA ASN A 34 -24.63 -17.19 -9.54
C ASN A 34 -24.32 -17.26 -11.06
N ASP A 35 -23.60 -18.29 -11.50
CA ASP A 35 -23.25 -18.46 -12.92
C ASP A 35 -24.12 -19.55 -13.58
N SER A 36 -24.09 -19.59 -14.92
CA SER A 36 -24.72 -20.62 -15.75
C SER A 36 -24.30 -22.03 -15.31
N LEU A 37 -23.05 -22.18 -14.89
CA LEU A 37 -22.54 -23.37 -14.22
C LEU A 37 -22.46 -23.09 -12.72
N LYS A 38 -23.46 -23.58 -11.97
CA LYS A 38 -23.49 -23.48 -10.50
C LYS A 38 -22.32 -24.26 -9.91
N GLN A 39 -21.27 -23.54 -9.55
CA GLN A 39 -20.07 -24.10 -8.95
C GLN A 39 -20.14 -23.94 -7.43
N LEU A 40 -19.72 -24.96 -6.70
CA LEU A 40 -19.54 -24.88 -5.24
C LEU A 40 -18.29 -24.06 -4.94
N LEU A 41 -18.42 -23.08 -4.04
CA LEU A 41 -17.34 -22.15 -3.72
C LEU A 41 -16.62 -22.59 -2.44
N PRO A 42 -15.35 -23.02 -2.52
CA PRO A 42 -14.56 -23.34 -1.33
C PRO A 42 -14.08 -22.07 -0.61
N ASN A 43 -13.68 -22.22 0.66
CA ASN A 43 -13.00 -21.17 1.44
C ASN A 43 -13.73 -19.82 1.51
N VAL A 44 -15.06 -19.83 1.48
CA VAL A 44 -15.88 -18.63 1.66
C VAL A 44 -15.82 -18.21 3.12
N GLN A 45 -15.50 -16.94 3.38
CA GLN A 45 -15.48 -16.38 4.72
C GLN A 45 -16.90 -16.03 5.15
N ILE A 46 -17.28 -16.47 6.33
CA ILE A 46 -18.62 -16.30 6.89
C ILE A 46 -18.48 -15.55 8.21
N LEU A 47 -19.03 -14.35 8.28
CA LEU A 47 -18.96 -13.48 9.45
C LEU A 47 -20.35 -13.31 10.07
N VAL A 48 -20.49 -13.64 11.35
CA VAL A 48 -21.66 -13.34 12.18
C VAL A 48 -21.52 -11.91 12.71
N LYS A 49 -22.34 -10.97 12.22
CA LYS A 49 -22.19 -9.54 12.55
C LYS A 49 -22.29 -9.23 14.03
N SER A 50 -23.25 -9.83 14.73
CA SER A 50 -23.58 -9.51 16.12
C SER A 50 -22.46 -9.88 17.10
N ARG A 51 -21.80 -11.01 16.86
CA ARG A 51 -20.79 -11.60 17.76
C ARG A 51 -19.36 -11.48 17.26
N GLY A 52 -19.15 -11.05 16.02
CA GLY A 52 -17.83 -11.00 15.39
C GLY A 52 -17.17 -12.37 15.21
N GLN A 53 -17.96 -13.45 15.25
CA GLN A 53 -17.47 -14.80 15.00
C GLN A 53 -17.30 -15.02 13.51
N MET A 54 -16.19 -15.64 13.11
CA MET A 54 -15.88 -15.93 11.72
C MET A 54 -15.68 -17.43 11.53
N THR A 55 -16.12 -17.95 10.40
CA THR A 55 -15.96 -19.36 9.99
C THR A 55 -15.67 -19.39 8.49
N ILE A 56 -15.12 -20.50 8.01
CA ILE A 56 -14.75 -20.68 6.61
C ILE A 56 -15.49 -21.92 6.08
N SER A 57 -15.96 -21.89 4.83
CA SER A 57 -16.56 -23.05 4.18
C SER A 57 -15.52 -24.08 3.76
N ASP A 58 -15.93 -25.35 3.73
CA ASP A 58 -15.10 -26.48 3.30
C ASP A 58 -14.84 -26.46 1.78
N LEU A 59 -14.06 -27.42 1.27
CA LEU A 59 -13.72 -27.59 -0.14
C LEU A 59 -14.95 -27.76 -1.05
N ASP A 60 -16.00 -28.39 -0.54
CA ASP A 60 -17.27 -28.55 -1.26
C ASP A 60 -18.23 -27.37 -1.06
N GLY A 61 -17.75 -26.25 -0.51
CA GLY A 61 -18.55 -25.06 -0.21
C GLY A 61 -19.57 -25.25 0.91
N PHE A 62 -19.49 -26.34 1.65
CA PHE A 62 -20.32 -26.61 2.82
C PHE A 62 -19.90 -25.74 4.00
N PHE A 63 -20.86 -25.28 4.80
CA PHE A 63 -20.60 -24.57 6.04
C PHE A 63 -21.55 -24.98 7.16
N SER A 64 -21.07 -24.81 8.40
CA SER A 64 -21.86 -24.94 9.62
C SER A 64 -21.49 -23.80 10.56
N VAL A 65 -22.46 -22.96 10.93
CA VAL A 65 -22.26 -21.81 11.80
C VAL A 65 -23.41 -21.70 12.81
N VAL A 66 -23.11 -21.26 14.03
CA VAL A 66 -24.13 -21.02 15.06
C VAL A 66 -24.49 -19.54 15.05
N ALA A 67 -25.76 -19.21 14.85
CA ALA A 67 -26.28 -17.85 14.83
C ALA A 67 -27.47 -17.71 15.79
N MET A 68 -27.71 -16.50 16.29
CA MET A 68 -28.96 -16.18 16.98
C MET A 68 -30.05 -15.82 15.97
N PRO A 69 -31.33 -16.02 16.33
CA PRO A 69 -32.43 -15.37 15.65
C PRO A 69 -32.14 -13.86 15.49
N GLY A 70 -32.39 -13.29 14.31
CA GLY A 70 -32.20 -11.86 14.05
C GLY A 70 -30.77 -11.48 13.61
N ASP A 71 -29.83 -12.41 13.68
CA ASP A 71 -28.47 -12.17 13.25
C ASP A 71 -28.35 -11.97 11.74
N THR A 72 -27.33 -11.21 11.35
CA THR A 72 -26.93 -11.06 9.94
C THR A 72 -25.59 -11.74 9.73
N LEU A 73 -25.57 -12.66 8.77
CA LEU A 73 -24.38 -13.33 8.27
C LEU A 73 -23.88 -12.62 7.01
N PHE A 74 -22.58 -12.39 6.92
CA PHE A 74 -21.92 -11.92 5.72
C PHE A 74 -21.08 -13.02 5.12
N PHE A 75 -21.29 -13.26 3.83
CA PHE A 75 -20.50 -14.20 3.05
C PHE A 75 -19.59 -13.41 2.12
N GLN A 76 -18.29 -13.62 2.27
CA GLN A 76 -17.26 -12.94 1.51
C GLN A 76 -16.36 -13.97 0.81
N HIS A 77 -16.14 -13.76 -0.48
CA HIS A 77 -15.22 -14.53 -1.28
C HIS A 77 -14.52 -13.60 -2.27
N ILE A 78 -13.25 -13.88 -2.59
CA ILE A 78 -12.48 -13.07 -3.53
C ILE A 78 -13.15 -13.12 -4.91
N GLY A 79 -13.36 -11.95 -5.52
CA GLY A 79 -14.02 -11.81 -6.83
C GLY A 79 -15.56 -11.87 -6.79
N PHE A 80 -16.16 -11.97 -5.61
CA PHE A 80 -17.62 -11.95 -5.44
C PHE A 80 -18.05 -10.76 -4.58
N LYS A 81 -19.27 -10.29 -4.81
CA LYS A 81 -19.90 -9.27 -4.00
C LYS A 81 -20.20 -9.82 -2.61
N LEU A 82 -20.12 -8.93 -1.61
CA LEU A 82 -20.47 -9.26 -0.24
C LEU A 82 -21.96 -9.62 -0.13
N GLN A 83 -22.27 -10.91 0.07
CA GLN A 83 -23.64 -11.37 0.21
C GLN A 83 -24.09 -11.30 1.67
N LYS A 84 -25.25 -10.71 1.91
CA LYS A 84 -25.88 -10.64 3.24
C LYS A 84 -26.96 -11.71 3.34
N PHE A 85 -26.98 -12.41 4.46
CA PHE A 85 -28.01 -13.38 4.78
C PHE A 85 -28.59 -13.05 6.15
N TRP A 86 -29.89 -12.81 6.21
CA TRP A 86 -30.60 -12.50 7.45
C TRP A 86 -31.27 -13.75 8.00
N VAL A 87 -31.00 -14.04 9.27
CA VAL A 87 -31.61 -15.15 10.00
C VAL A 87 -32.93 -14.67 10.57
N ALA A 88 -34.05 -15.16 10.06
CA ALA A 88 -35.38 -14.70 10.49
C ALA A 88 -35.75 -15.21 11.89
N ASP A 89 -36.35 -14.34 12.71
CA ASP A 89 -36.72 -14.64 14.10
C ASP A 89 -37.86 -15.66 14.20
N THR A 90 -38.57 -15.90 13.09
CA THR A 90 -39.69 -16.83 13.00
C THR A 90 -39.26 -18.28 12.80
N LEU A 91 -37.96 -18.54 12.65
CA LEU A 91 -37.41 -19.88 12.43
C LEU A 91 -37.66 -20.75 13.67
N LYS A 92 -38.46 -21.82 13.51
CA LYS A 92 -38.76 -22.79 14.58
C LYS A 92 -37.97 -24.07 14.33
N GLY A 93 -36.96 -24.34 15.16
CA GLY A 93 -36.10 -25.51 15.05
C GLY A 93 -34.68 -25.22 15.51
N ASP A 94 -33.92 -26.28 15.80
CA ASP A 94 -32.54 -26.15 16.27
C ASP A 94 -31.53 -26.13 15.10
N GLU A 95 -31.92 -26.69 13.94
CA GLU A 95 -31.07 -26.83 12.73
C GLU A 95 -31.80 -26.36 11.48
N PHE A 96 -31.12 -25.57 10.62
CA PHE A 96 -31.65 -25.18 9.31
C PHE A 96 -30.63 -25.34 8.20
N LEU A 97 -31.13 -25.65 7.01
CA LEU A 97 -30.34 -25.77 5.79
C LEU A 97 -30.60 -24.57 4.88
N SER A 98 -29.54 -23.86 4.51
CA SER A 98 -29.57 -22.70 3.63
C SER A 98 -28.71 -22.92 2.39
N ARG A 99 -29.15 -22.38 1.27
CA ARG A 99 -28.34 -22.27 0.05
C ARG A 99 -28.02 -20.80 -0.16
N VAL A 100 -26.75 -20.45 -0.11
CA VAL A 100 -26.29 -19.09 -0.33
C VAL A 100 -25.69 -19.00 -1.73
N VAL A 101 -26.16 -18.03 -2.50
CA VAL A 101 -25.67 -17.76 -3.85
C VAL A 101 -24.84 -16.48 -3.82
N LEU A 102 -23.60 -16.55 -4.30
CA LEU A 102 -22.72 -15.38 -4.44
C LEU A 102 -22.71 -14.89 -5.88
N GLU A 103 -22.74 -13.57 -6.04
CA GLU A 103 -22.67 -12.90 -7.34
C GLU A 103 -21.25 -12.39 -7.61
N TRP A 104 -20.79 -12.50 -8.86
CA TRP A 104 -19.49 -11.96 -9.25
C TRP A 104 -19.44 -10.45 -9.07
N ASP A 105 -18.31 -9.97 -8.56
CA ASP A 105 -18.03 -8.54 -8.49
C ASP A 105 -17.42 -8.06 -9.80
N THR A 106 -18.26 -7.91 -10.82
CA THR A 106 -17.86 -7.33 -12.10
C THR A 106 -18.09 -5.83 -12.07
N GLU A 107 -17.01 -5.06 -12.02
CA GLU A 107 -17.04 -3.66 -12.36
C GLU A 107 -16.92 -3.51 -13.88
N ILE A 108 -17.96 -2.96 -14.51
CA ILE A 108 -17.94 -2.68 -15.94
C ILE A 108 -17.22 -1.36 -16.12
N LEU A 109 -16.02 -1.42 -16.68
CA LEU A 109 -15.28 -0.22 -17.05
C LEU A 109 -15.89 0.39 -18.32
N ASP A 110 -15.97 1.72 -18.36
CA ASP A 110 -16.39 2.43 -19.56
C ASP A 110 -15.38 2.20 -20.69
N PRO A 111 -15.84 1.88 -21.91
CA PRO A 111 -14.94 1.68 -23.04
C PRO A 111 -14.27 2.99 -23.44
N VAL A 112 -12.94 2.99 -23.52
CA VAL A 112 -12.19 4.12 -24.09
C VAL A 112 -12.17 3.99 -25.61
N ILE A 113 -12.95 4.83 -26.28
CA ILE A 113 -12.99 4.89 -27.74
C ILE A 113 -11.77 5.69 -28.23
N VAL A 114 -10.74 4.98 -28.70
CA VAL A 114 -9.57 5.61 -29.34
C VAL A 114 -9.90 5.87 -30.82
N TYR A 115 -10.04 7.13 -31.20
CA TYR A 115 -10.22 7.51 -32.59
C TYR A 115 -8.88 7.47 -33.34
N PRO A 116 -8.82 6.86 -34.54
CA PRO A 116 -7.67 7.05 -35.42
C PRO A 116 -7.66 8.48 -35.95
N TRP A 117 -6.48 9.12 -35.97
CA TRP A 117 -6.33 10.46 -36.50
C TRP A 117 -6.54 10.47 -38.03
N PRO A 118 -7.28 11.47 -38.57
CA PRO A 118 -7.70 11.49 -39.97
C PRO A 118 -6.57 11.71 -40.98
N SER A 119 -5.44 12.32 -40.59
CA SER A 119 -4.26 12.51 -41.44
C SER A 119 -2.96 12.63 -40.62
N LYS A 120 -1.80 12.32 -41.22
CA LYS A 120 -0.48 12.50 -40.57
C LYS A 120 -0.18 13.95 -40.20
N GLU A 121 -0.63 14.89 -41.02
CA GLU A 121 -0.42 16.33 -40.79
C GLU A 121 -1.23 16.83 -39.59
N ASN A 122 -2.52 16.46 -39.50
CA ASN A 122 -3.36 16.83 -38.37
C ASN A 122 -2.84 16.20 -37.06
N PHE A 123 -2.34 14.95 -37.12
CA PHE A 123 -1.68 14.35 -35.95
C PHE A 123 -0.48 15.16 -35.49
N LYS A 124 0.37 15.63 -36.42
CA LYS A 124 1.55 16.41 -36.08
C LYS A 124 1.18 17.74 -35.42
N GLU A 125 0.19 18.44 -35.97
CA GLU A 125 -0.29 19.72 -35.43
C GLU A 125 -0.89 19.54 -34.03
N GLU A 126 -1.79 18.58 -33.86
CA GLU A 126 -2.43 18.30 -32.57
C GLU A 126 -1.45 17.73 -31.55
N PHE A 127 -0.51 16.87 -31.95
CA PHE A 127 0.53 16.35 -31.05
C PHE A 127 1.47 17.46 -30.56
N LEU A 128 1.77 18.44 -31.40
CA LEU A 128 2.54 19.62 -31.02
C LEU A 128 1.72 20.58 -30.14
N ALA A 129 0.40 20.66 -30.36
CA ALA A 129 -0.52 21.49 -29.59
C ALA A 129 -0.97 20.85 -28.26
N MET A 130 -0.76 19.54 -28.09
CA MET A 130 -1.19 18.80 -26.92
C MET A 130 -0.39 19.23 -25.69
N GLU A 131 -1.06 19.89 -24.74
CA GLU A 131 -0.50 20.17 -23.43
C GLU A 131 -0.58 18.93 -22.54
N VAL A 132 0.58 18.40 -22.15
CA VAL A 132 0.64 17.32 -21.17
C VAL A 132 0.28 17.88 -19.81
N GLN A 133 -0.87 17.48 -19.28
CA GLN A 133 -1.28 17.81 -17.91
C GLN A 133 -0.19 17.31 -16.96
N THR A 134 0.54 18.24 -16.37
CA THR A 134 1.65 17.92 -15.47
C THR A 134 1.07 17.74 -14.08
N ASN A 135 1.27 16.57 -13.47
CA ASN A 135 0.79 16.33 -12.11
C ASN A 135 1.66 17.09 -11.09
N GLU A 136 1.14 17.34 -9.89
CA GLU A 136 1.90 17.99 -8.81
C GLU A 136 3.21 17.24 -8.49
N MET A 137 3.18 15.91 -8.59
CA MET A 137 4.37 15.06 -8.44
C MET A 137 5.43 15.35 -9.51
N ASP A 138 5.03 15.57 -10.77
CA ASP A 138 5.96 15.84 -11.85
C ASP A 138 6.62 17.22 -11.70
N ILE A 139 5.85 18.21 -11.22
CA ILE A 139 6.38 19.54 -10.87
C ILE A 139 7.38 19.43 -9.72
N ALA A 140 7.05 18.66 -8.69
CA ALA A 140 7.95 18.42 -7.56
C ALA A 140 9.25 17.75 -8.04
N GLN A 141 9.16 16.72 -8.90
CA GLN A 141 10.34 16.05 -9.44
C GLN A 141 11.21 16.98 -10.29
N ARG A 142 10.62 17.85 -11.12
CA ARG A 142 11.37 18.87 -11.87
C ARG A 142 12.08 19.84 -10.94
N ASN A 143 11.40 20.33 -9.91
CA ASN A 143 11.98 21.23 -8.91
C ASN A 143 13.09 20.58 -8.08
N LEU A 144 13.01 19.26 -7.89
CA LEU A 144 14.00 18.45 -7.19
C LEU A 144 15.11 17.93 -8.11
N ALA A 145 15.04 18.20 -9.42
CA ALA A 145 16.10 17.81 -10.33
C ALA A 145 17.42 18.43 -9.90
N LEU A 146 18.48 17.63 -9.89
CA LEU A 146 19.80 18.05 -9.38
C LEU A 146 20.31 19.32 -10.05
N ASP A 147 20.05 19.47 -11.35
CA ASP A 147 20.45 20.65 -12.11
C ASP A 147 19.69 21.91 -11.69
N GLU A 148 18.38 21.82 -11.43
CA GLU A 148 17.56 22.92 -10.89
C GLU A 148 18.01 23.30 -9.48
N LEU A 149 18.25 22.31 -8.61
CA LEU A 149 18.76 22.56 -7.25
C LEU A 149 20.14 23.24 -7.28
N ARG A 150 21.03 22.81 -8.18
CA ARG A 150 22.34 23.45 -8.38
C ARG A 150 22.22 24.89 -8.88
N GLN A 151 21.34 25.14 -9.84
CA GLN A 151 21.11 26.49 -10.36
C GLN A 151 20.54 27.42 -9.28
N ARG A 152 19.58 26.94 -8.48
CA ARG A 152 19.02 27.68 -7.35
C ARG A 152 20.07 27.95 -6.27
N ALA A 153 20.87 26.95 -5.92
CA ALA A 153 21.99 27.12 -4.98
C ALA A 153 22.99 28.16 -5.48
N ALA A 154 23.36 28.13 -6.76
CA ALA A 154 24.24 29.13 -7.36
C ALA A 154 23.63 30.54 -7.36
N ALA A 155 22.31 30.67 -7.56
CA ALA A 155 21.62 31.95 -7.57
C ALA A 155 21.42 32.57 -6.18
N MET A 156 21.27 31.74 -5.13
CA MET A 156 21.14 32.22 -3.75
C MET A 156 22.45 32.81 -3.19
N GLY A 157 23.59 32.50 -3.82
CA GLY A 157 24.91 32.88 -3.30
C GLY A 157 25.31 32.04 -2.09
N TYR A 158 26.50 32.28 -1.57
CA TYR A 158 27.02 31.56 -0.40
C TYR A 158 26.74 32.35 0.88
N ASP A 159 26.23 31.68 1.91
CA ASP A 159 26.24 32.24 3.27
C ASP A 159 27.69 32.34 3.81
N ALA A 160 27.92 33.13 4.86
CA ALA A 160 29.25 33.33 5.44
C ALA A 160 29.92 32.01 5.90
N ALA A 161 29.13 31.09 6.47
CA ALA A 161 29.62 29.76 6.88
C ALA A 161 29.93 28.87 5.66
N GLU A 162 29.06 28.86 4.65
CA GLU A 162 29.26 28.08 3.43
C GLU A 162 30.43 28.62 2.59
N MET A 163 30.64 29.93 2.60
CA MET A 163 31.79 30.57 1.96
C MET A 163 33.09 30.17 2.66
N GLN A 164 33.11 30.08 4.00
CA GLN A 164 34.27 29.56 4.73
C GLN A 164 34.59 28.13 4.33
N ASP A 165 33.59 27.25 4.26
CA ASP A 165 33.78 25.86 3.81
C ASP A 165 34.22 25.79 2.34
N TYR A 166 33.68 26.63 1.47
CA TYR A 166 34.13 26.75 0.08
C TYR A 166 35.60 27.19 -0.01
N LEU A 167 36.02 28.16 0.81
CA LEU A 167 37.41 28.61 0.87
C LEU A 167 38.34 27.51 1.40
N ILE A 168 37.92 26.77 2.42
CA ILE A 168 38.68 25.64 2.98
C ILE A 168 38.80 24.51 1.94
N THR A 169 37.71 24.19 1.22
CA THR A 169 37.75 23.15 0.18
C THR A 169 38.61 23.56 -1.01
N MET A 170 38.56 24.82 -1.44
CA MET A 170 39.48 25.39 -2.43
C MET A 170 40.94 25.30 -1.97
N GLN A 171 41.23 25.68 -0.71
CA GLN A 171 42.57 25.60 -0.14
C GLN A 171 43.07 24.15 -0.07
N ASN A 172 42.23 23.22 0.37
CA ASN A 172 42.55 21.80 0.42
C ASN A 172 42.82 21.23 -0.98
N GLN A 173 41.99 21.57 -1.98
CA GLN A 173 42.22 21.16 -3.36
C GLN A 173 43.53 21.71 -3.93
N GLN A 174 43.88 22.95 -3.60
CA GLN A 174 45.18 23.53 -3.93
C GLN A 174 46.31 22.76 -3.28
N LEU A 175 46.24 22.46 -1.97
CA LEU A 175 47.24 21.64 -1.28
C LEU A 175 47.37 20.23 -1.89
N TYR A 176 46.25 19.58 -2.23
CA TYR A 176 46.23 18.29 -2.92
C TYR A 176 46.85 18.37 -4.32
N ASN A 177 46.64 19.46 -5.06
CA ASN A 177 47.24 19.68 -6.39
C ASN A 177 48.69 20.17 -6.31
N GLU A 178 49.08 20.93 -5.30
CA GLU A 178 50.45 21.35 -5.04
C GLU A 178 51.31 20.12 -4.73
N GLY A 179 50.79 19.19 -3.93
CA GLY A 179 51.38 17.85 -3.77
C GLY A 179 51.50 17.04 -5.07
N ARG A 180 50.82 17.43 -6.16
CA ARG A 180 50.99 16.88 -7.51
C ARG A 180 51.98 17.66 -8.39
N VAL A 181 52.16 18.97 -8.17
CA VAL A 181 52.92 19.87 -9.07
C VAL A 181 54.40 20.02 -8.69
N TYR A 182 54.80 19.70 -7.45
CA TYR A 182 56.23 19.67 -7.06
C TYR A 182 57.07 18.52 -7.68
N GLY A 183 56.63 17.96 -8.82
CA GLY A 183 57.40 17.06 -9.67
C GLY A 183 57.90 17.68 -10.98
N ASN A 184 57.53 18.94 -11.33
CA ASN A 184 57.82 19.50 -12.67
C ASN A 184 58.56 20.86 -12.67
N GLY A 185 59.24 21.22 -11.57
CA GLY A 185 60.16 22.36 -11.57
C GLY A 185 61.55 21.97 -12.10
N MET A 186 62.23 22.85 -12.83
CA MET A 186 63.58 22.64 -13.41
C MET A 186 64.69 22.23 -12.41
N ASN A 187 64.41 22.16 -11.10
CA ASN A 187 65.30 21.68 -10.04
C ASN A 187 64.69 20.55 -9.19
N ALA A 188 63.65 19.85 -9.67
CA ALA A 188 63.10 18.69 -8.99
C ALA A 188 64.01 17.47 -9.24
N THR A 189 64.93 17.21 -8.31
CA THR A 189 65.63 15.92 -8.23
C THR A 189 64.60 14.82 -8.01
N GLY A 190 64.68 13.71 -8.76
CA GLY A 190 63.66 12.65 -8.84
C GLY A 190 63.25 11.95 -7.55
N ALA A 191 63.76 12.38 -6.39
CA ALA A 191 63.34 11.94 -5.07
C ALA A 191 62.23 12.81 -4.45
N SER A 192 61.98 14.04 -4.92
CA SER A 192 60.96 14.92 -4.30
C SER A 192 59.52 14.58 -4.71
N ALA A 193 59.32 13.79 -5.77
CA ALA A 193 57.99 13.38 -6.23
C ALA A 193 57.37 12.24 -5.39
N ILE A 194 58.12 11.64 -4.46
CA ILE A 194 57.73 10.38 -3.80
C ILE A 194 57.00 10.62 -2.46
N LEU A 195 57.17 11.76 -1.81
CA LEU A 195 56.70 11.95 -0.42
C LEU A 195 55.18 12.19 -0.26
N GLY A 196 54.38 12.03 -1.33
CA GLY A 196 52.91 12.02 -1.27
C GLY A 196 52.21 11.22 -2.37
N ALA A 197 52.95 10.57 -3.27
CA ALA A 197 52.41 10.03 -4.52
C ALA A 197 52.39 8.49 -4.62
N LEU A 198 52.68 7.77 -3.52
CA LEU A 198 52.75 6.30 -3.52
C LEU A 198 51.41 5.64 -3.94
N SER A 199 50.28 6.29 -3.66
CA SER A 199 48.93 5.81 -4.01
C SER A 199 48.44 6.24 -5.40
N ASN A 200 49.21 7.04 -6.16
CA ASN A 200 48.80 7.54 -7.46
C ASN A 200 49.41 6.69 -8.60
N PRO A 201 48.61 5.89 -9.34
CA PRO A 201 49.12 4.97 -10.37
C PRO A 201 49.81 5.68 -11.54
N PHE A 202 49.49 6.95 -11.82
CA PHE A 202 50.10 7.72 -12.89
C PHE A 202 51.47 8.33 -12.52
N ALA A 203 51.76 8.53 -11.23
CA ALA A 203 53.06 9.02 -10.76
C ALA A 203 54.17 7.98 -10.95
N TRP A 204 53.84 6.69 -10.80
CA TRP A 204 54.74 5.57 -11.08
C TRP A 204 55.19 5.53 -12.56
N GLN A 205 54.30 5.87 -13.48
CA GLN A 205 54.64 5.93 -14.91
C GLN A 205 55.72 6.98 -15.20
N GLN A 206 55.63 8.16 -14.58
CA GLN A 206 56.61 9.23 -14.75
C GLN A 206 57.96 8.86 -14.09
N LEU A 207 57.93 8.19 -12.94
CA LEU A 207 59.13 7.65 -12.28
C LEU A 207 59.87 6.65 -13.17
N PHE A 208 59.18 5.66 -13.73
CA PHE A 208 59.80 4.68 -14.62
C PHE A 208 60.34 5.30 -15.91
N GLN A 209 59.76 6.41 -16.38
CA GLN A 209 60.30 7.18 -17.50
C GLN A 209 61.59 7.92 -17.13
N SER A 210 61.68 8.49 -15.92
CA SER A 210 62.90 9.18 -15.47
C SER A 210 64.13 8.27 -15.26
N LEU A 211 63.91 6.98 -14.98
CA LEU A 211 64.98 5.98 -14.79
C LEU A 211 65.56 5.42 -16.10
N LYS A 212 64.90 5.68 -17.25
CA LYS A 212 65.31 5.18 -18.57
C LYS A 212 66.34 6.09 -19.28
N ARG A 213 67.14 6.84 -18.53
CA ARG A 213 68.20 7.68 -19.08
C ARG A 213 69.54 6.96 -19.07
#